data_AF-A0A6P5JWI1-F1
#
_entry.id   AF-A0A6P5JWI1-F1
#
_cell.length_a   1.000
_cell.length_b   1.000
_cell.length_c   1.000
_cell.angle_alpha   90.00
_cell.angle_beta   90.00
_cell.angle_gamma   90.00
#
_symmetry.space_group_name_H-M   'P 1'
#
loop_
_entity.id
_entity.type
_entity.pdbx_description
1 polymer ?
#
loop_
_entity_poly.entity_id
_entity_poly.type
_entity_poly.pdbx_seq_one_letter_code
_entity_poly.pdbx_strand_id
1 'polypeptide(L)'
;MTLFSFTSCLLIRISTPAPSPESTAFSLDTFTLNFTITNLRYTTGMSQMGSSKFNSVDNALERLLGSLFAKTTLGSQYVGCKLILLR
;
A
#
# COMPACT_ATOMS: atom_id res chain seq x y z
N MET A 1 23.28 -10.42 -3.10
CA MET A 1 21.80 -10.46 -3.09
C MET A 1 21.35 -9.07 -2.70
N THR A 2 20.87 -8.27 -3.64
CA THR A 2 20.68 -6.83 -3.43
C THR A 2 19.32 -6.60 -2.80
N LEU A 3 19.29 -6.04 -1.59
CA LEU A 3 18.07 -5.61 -0.91
C LEU A 3 17.61 -4.29 -1.53
N PHE A 4 16.31 -4.17 -1.85
CA PHE A 4 15.71 -2.91 -2.26
C PHE A 4 14.52 -2.57 -1.37
N SER A 5 14.35 -1.28 -1.10
CA SER A 5 13.31 -0.73 -0.24
C SER A 5 12.31 0.08 -1.05
N PHE A 6 11.03 -0.15 -0.81
CA PHE A 6 9.93 0.43 -1.52
C PHE A 6 9.06 1.23 -0.55
N THR A 7 8.68 2.43 -0.97
CA THR A 7 7.76 3.29 -0.22
C THR A 7 6.37 3.14 -0.82
N SER A 8 5.40 2.73 -0.02
CA SER A 8 4.00 2.57 -0.43
C SER A 8 3.08 3.44 0.42
N CYS A 9 2.12 4.12 -0.22
CA CYS A 9 1.00 4.77 0.45
C CYS A 9 -0.14 3.78 0.58
N LEU A 10 -0.64 3.59 1.79
CA LEU A 10 -1.84 2.80 2.04
C LEU A 10 -3.01 3.71 2.36
N LEU A 11 -4.17 3.32 1.86
CA LEU A 11 -5.46 3.91 2.13
C LEU A 11 -6.22 3.02 3.09
N ILE A 12 -6.66 3.59 4.22
CA ILE A 12 -7.57 2.95 5.17
C ILE A 12 -8.83 3.77 5.37
N ARG A 13 -9.93 3.06 5.65
CA ARG A 13 -11.19 3.60 6.16
C ARG A 13 -11.09 3.76 7.67
N ILE A 14 -11.34 4.97 8.13
CA ILE A 14 -11.53 5.27 9.56
C ILE A 14 -12.98 5.68 9.81
N SER A 15 -13.54 5.20 10.91
CA SER A 15 -14.84 5.62 11.40
C SER A 15 -14.65 6.77 12.39
N THR A 16 -15.15 7.95 12.06
CA THR A 16 -15.19 9.06 13.00
C THR A 16 -16.54 9.06 13.73
N PRO A 17 -16.56 9.11 15.07
CA PRO A 17 -17.81 9.25 15.81
C PRO A 17 -18.43 10.61 15.47
N ALA A 18 -19.62 10.60 14.85
CA ALA A 18 -20.36 11.81 14.57
C ALA A 18 -21.09 12.30 15.83
N PRO A 19 -21.36 13.61 15.95
CA PRO A 19 -22.06 14.19 17.09
C PRO A 19 -23.55 13.80 17.19
N SER A 20 -24.11 13.09 16.20
CA SER A 20 -25.50 12.65 16.19
C SER A 20 -25.62 11.12 16.04
N PRO A 21 -26.59 10.47 16.71
CA PRO A 21 -26.71 9.01 16.78
C PRO A 21 -27.11 8.31 15.46
N GLU A 22 -27.27 9.04 14.35
CA GLU A 22 -27.84 8.51 13.11
C GLU A 22 -26.91 8.55 11.89
N SER A 23 -25.66 9.01 12.02
CA SER A 23 -24.73 9.03 10.87
C SER A 23 -23.31 8.63 11.25
N THR A 24 -22.90 7.40 10.91
CA THR A 24 -21.47 7.05 10.95
C THR A 24 -20.80 7.63 9.71
N ALA A 25 -20.00 8.68 9.89
CA ALA A 25 -19.18 9.23 8.81
C ALA A 25 -17.94 8.35 8.62
N PHE A 26 -17.66 7.97 7.37
CA PHE A 26 -16.43 7.27 7.00
C PHE A 26 -15.48 8.26 6.34
N SER A 27 -14.27 8.39 6.87
CA SER A 27 -13.18 9.12 6.22
C SER A 27 -12.12 8.16 5.69
N LEU A 28 -11.38 8.61 4.68
CA LEU A 28 -10.19 7.92 4.19
C LEU A 28 -8.96 8.60 4.78
N ASP A 29 -8.08 7.80 5.37
CA ASP A 29 -6.79 8.26 5.85
C ASP A 29 -5.67 7.55 5.10
N THR A 30 -4.54 8.24 4.98
CA THR A 30 -3.38 7.76 4.20
C THR A 30 -2.17 7.64 5.09
N PHE A 31 -1.51 6.48 5.06
CA PHE A 31 -0.28 6.23 5.81
C PHE A 31 0.79 5.70 4.87
N THR A 32 2.03 6.14 5.10
CA THR A 32 3.18 5.71 4.31
C THR A 32 3.90 4.58 5.03
N LEU A 33 4.11 3.47 4.34
CA LEU A 33 4.91 2.35 4.82
C LEU A 33 6.15 2.17 3.95
N ASN A 34 7.29 1.96 4.60
CA ASN A 34 8.53 1.57 3.96
C ASN A 34 8.74 0.07 4.16
N PHE A 35 8.70 -0.67 3.05
CA PHE A 35 8.94 -2.11 3.03
C PHE A 35 10.24 -2.41 2.33
N THR A 36 10.90 -3.50 2.70
CA THR A 36 12.10 -3.97 2.02
C THR A 36 11.83 -5.37 1.47
N ILE A 37 11.87 -5.52 0.14
CA ILE A 37 11.68 -6.81 -0.52
C ILE A 37 13.05 -7.37 -0.88
N THR A 38 13.45 -8.43 -0.18
CA THR A 38 14.78 -9.03 -0.31
C THR A 38 14.92 -9.95 -1.53
N ASN A 39 13.79 -10.39 -2.10
CA ASN A 39 13.75 -11.40 -3.16
C ASN A 39 13.36 -10.84 -4.54
N LEU A 40 13.49 -9.53 -4.76
CA LEU A 40 13.22 -8.88 -6.05
C LEU A 40 14.51 -8.26 -6.60
N ARG A 41 14.90 -8.64 -7.82
CA ARG A 41 16.05 -8.02 -8.49
C ARG A 41 15.62 -6.69 -9.11
N TYR A 42 16.30 -5.62 -8.73
CA TYR A 42 16.12 -4.32 -9.35
C TYR A 42 16.67 -4.31 -10.78
N THR A 43 15.88 -3.78 -11.71
CA THR A 43 16.23 -3.69 -13.14
C THR A 43 15.94 -2.30 -13.69
N THR A 44 16.65 -1.92 -14.76
CA THR A 44 16.44 -0.64 -15.44
C THR A 44 14.97 -0.46 -15.83
N GLY A 45 14.35 0.62 -15.37
CA GLY A 45 12.93 0.91 -15.51
C GLY A 45 12.15 0.79 -14.20
N MET A 46 12.65 0.05 -13.20
CA MET A 46 11.99 -0.01 -11.89
C MET A 46 12.02 1.33 -11.13
N SER A 47 13.05 2.18 -11.23
CA SER A 47 12.97 3.53 -10.63
C SER A 47 11.97 4.47 -11.30
N GLN A 48 11.59 4.19 -12.55
CA GLN A 48 10.77 5.10 -13.33
C GLN A 48 9.30 4.83 -13.04
N MET A 49 8.70 5.73 -12.27
CA MET A 49 7.25 5.73 -12.04
C MET A 49 6.50 5.70 -13.38
N GLY A 50 5.53 4.80 -13.48
CA GLY A 50 4.73 4.61 -14.71
C GLY A 50 5.37 3.70 -15.77
N SER A 51 6.60 3.20 -15.56
CA SER A 51 7.14 2.17 -16.44
C SER A 51 6.38 0.85 -16.29
N SER A 52 6.41 0.00 -17.32
CA SER A 52 5.81 -1.33 -17.25
C SER A 52 6.35 -2.16 -16.08
N LYS A 53 7.65 -2.02 -15.75
CA LYS A 53 8.29 -2.73 -14.64
C LYS A 53 7.84 -2.17 -13.29
N PHE A 54 7.76 -0.84 -13.16
CA PHE A 54 7.24 -0.20 -11.96
C PHE A 54 5.80 -0.62 -11.69
N ASN A 55 4.91 -0.53 -12.69
CA ASN A 55 3.51 -0.94 -12.55
C ASN A 55 3.37 -2.43 -12.23
N SER A 56 4.25 -3.29 -12.76
CA SER A 56 4.26 -4.72 -12.41
C SER A 56 4.56 -4.94 -10.92
N VAL A 57 5.52 -4.19 -10.37
CA VAL A 57 5.85 -4.25 -8.93
C VAL A 57 4.73 -3.65 -8.08
N ASP A 58 4.14 -2.54 -8.51
CA ASP A 58 3.00 -1.90 -7.84
C ASP A 58 1.82 -2.89 -7.72
N ASN A 59 1.41 -3.51 -8.82
CA ASN A 59 0.35 -4.53 -8.84
C ASN A 59 0.69 -5.73 -7.96
N ALA A 60 1.94 -6.21 -7.99
CA ALA A 60 2.35 -7.33 -7.14
C ALA A 60 2.28 -6.95 -5.65
N LEU A 61 2.71 -5.74 -5.30
CA LEU A 61 2.66 -5.24 -3.94
C LEU A 61 1.22 -5.09 -3.44
N GLU A 62 0.32 -4.56 -4.27
CA GLU A 62 -1.10 -4.44 -3.94
C GLU A 62 -1.73 -5.79 -3.61
N ARG A 63 -1.41 -6.83 -4.38
CA ARG A 63 -1.90 -8.19 -4.13
C ARG A 63 -1.31 -8.80 -2.86
N LEU A 64 -0.01 -8.60 -2.62
CA LEU A 64 0.67 -9.11 -1.43
C LEU A 64 0.16 -8.42 -0.16
N LEU A 65 0.11 -7.09 -0.16
CA LEU A 65 -0.39 -6.30 0.96
C LEU A 65 -1.88 -6.55 1.19
N GLY A 66 -2.70 -6.62 0.15
CA GLY A 66 -4.11 -6.98 0.29
C GLY A 66 -4.29 -8.34 0.97
N SER A 67 -3.51 -9.35 0.56
CA SER A 67 -3.56 -10.69 1.17
C SER A 67 -3.02 -10.71 2.60
N LEU A 68 -2.00 -9.89 2.89
CA LEU A 68 -1.42 -9.76 4.22
C LEU A 68 -2.41 -9.09 5.18
N PHE A 69 -2.93 -7.92 4.82
CA PHE A 69 -3.82 -7.15 5.67
C PHE A 69 -5.18 -7.82 5.88
N ALA A 70 -5.67 -8.59 4.91
CA ALA A 70 -6.87 -9.41 5.07
C ALA A 70 -6.80 -10.38 6.26
N LYS A 71 -5.58 -10.77 6.68
CA LYS A 71 -5.34 -11.64 7.85
C LYS A 71 -5.07 -10.88 9.14
N THR A 72 -5.09 -9.55 9.09
CA THR A 72 -4.85 -8.67 10.23
C THR A 72 -6.13 -7.95 10.64
N THR A 73 -6.11 -7.30 11.81
CA THR A 73 -7.19 -6.42 12.27
C THR A 73 -7.41 -5.20 11.37
N LEU A 74 -6.44 -4.87 10.50
CA LEU A 74 -6.55 -3.77 9.53
C LEU A 74 -7.29 -4.19 8.24
N GLY A 75 -7.59 -5.47 8.04
CA GLY A 75 -8.18 -5.95 6.78
C GLY A 75 -9.52 -5.34 6.44
N SER A 76 -10.38 -5.09 7.43
CA SER A 76 -11.68 -4.43 7.23
C SER A 76 -11.56 -2.93 6.93
N GLN A 77 -10.43 -2.33 7.29
CA GLN A 77 -10.16 -0.90 7.09
C GLN A 77 -9.36 -0.67 5.82
N TYR A 78 -8.57 -1.65 5.35
CA TYR A 78 -7.75 -1.52 4.15
C TYR A 78 -8.59 -1.33 2.89
N VAL A 79 -8.28 -0.29 2.12
CA VAL A 79 -8.91 0.02 0.83
C VAL A 79 -7.98 -0.29 -0.33
N GLY A 80 -6.68 -0.04 -0.15
CA GLY A 80 -5.70 -0.22 -1.21
C GLY A 80 -4.31 0.32 -0.83
N CYS A 81 -3.36 0.11 -1.73
CA CYS A 81 -2.04 0.70 -1.61
C CYS A 81 -1.53 1.16 -2.97
N LYS A 82 -0.61 2.12 -2.98
CA LYS A 82 0.07 2.58 -4.18
C LYS A 82 1.56 2.74 -3.91
N LEU A 83 2.36 2.17 -4.79
CA LEU A 83 3.80 2.34 -4.80
C LEU A 83 4.18 3.78 -5.16
N ILE A 84 5.00 4.40 -4.32
CA ILE A 84 5.48 5.77 -4.49
C ILE A 84 6.91 5.78 -5.04
N LEU A 85 7.76 4.87 -4.54
CA LEU A 85 9.17 4.88 -4.89
C LEU A 85 9.78 3.48 -4.79
N LEU A 86 10.67 3.17 -5.74
CA LEU A 86 11.57 2.02 -5.68
C LEU A 86 13.01 2.53 -5.44
N ARG A 87 13.66 2.17 -4.32
CA ARG A 87 15.01 2.60 -3.92
C ARG A 87 15.95 1.43 -3.61
#